data_AF-A0A816NIS2-F1
#
_entry.id   AF-A0A816NIS2-F1
#
_cell.length_a   1.000
_cell.length_b   1.000
_cell.length_c   1.000
_cell.angle_alpha   90.00
_cell.angle_beta   90.00
_cell.angle_gamma   90.00
#
_symmetry.space_group_name_H-M   'P 1'
#
loop_
_entity.id
_entity.type
_entity.pdbx_description
1 polymer ?
#
loop_
_entity_poly.entity_id
_entity_poly.type
_entity_poly.pdbx_seq_one_letter_code
_entity_poly.pdbx_strand_id
1 'polypeptide(L)'
;MTTREKSTQTDRSFFVTGSLSSLKLRDGLKFISSLILPLTLGVFTVIITFQQHEVAKQQREQDRRSTELQREQERNLNDERYKNDRLDSYIKEMGKLLEKHDGSIISSDVGTTLARVKTLNIFRQLDPQRTVRVIRFLYEAKQLTDTQENRLLDLSTAELFDVDFRNSSINKKKLNNLSLTSMYPSNTTFIGLEMGDINSLVLILTS
;
A
#
# COMPACT_ATOMS: atom_id res chain seq x y z
N MET A 1 59.74 -93.87 -68.98
CA MET A 1 60.60 -94.96 -68.43
C MET A 1 61.44 -94.34 -67.31
N THR A 2 61.65 -95.05 -66.19
CA THR A 2 62.66 -94.77 -65.14
C THR A 2 62.84 -93.34 -64.58
N THR A 3 62.11 -93.05 -63.49
CA THR A 3 62.63 -92.76 -62.12
C THR A 3 63.96 -92.02 -61.89
N ARG A 4 63.93 -90.91 -61.11
CA ARG A 4 64.92 -90.39 -60.11
C ARG A 4 64.49 -88.96 -59.67
N GLU A 5 64.78 -88.38 -58.50
CA GLU A 5 65.29 -88.91 -57.21
C GLU A 5 64.90 -87.97 -56.01
N LYS A 6 65.25 -88.42 -54.79
CA LYS A 6 65.36 -87.80 -53.43
C LYS A 6 65.92 -86.34 -53.39
N SER A 7 65.94 -85.52 -52.32
CA SER A 7 65.26 -85.34 -50.99
C SER A 7 65.87 -84.02 -50.35
N THR A 8 65.73 -83.53 -49.09
CA THR A 8 65.16 -83.98 -47.78
C THR A 8 64.94 -82.76 -46.83
N GLN A 9 63.93 -82.82 -45.94
CA GLN A 9 63.77 -82.31 -44.54
C GLN A 9 64.55 -81.08 -43.94
N THR A 10 63.92 -80.44 -42.92
CA THR A 10 64.43 -79.41 -41.93
C THR A 10 63.99 -77.97 -42.30
N ASP A 11 63.52 -77.05 -41.41
CA ASP A 11 63.41 -77.01 -39.93
C ASP A 11 62.07 -76.37 -39.41
N ARG A 12 61.96 -76.21 -38.08
CA ARG A 12 60.86 -75.66 -37.24
C ARG A 12 60.32 -74.25 -37.59
N SER A 13 59.03 -74.02 -37.28
CA SER A 13 58.45 -72.83 -36.57
C SER A 13 56.92 -72.77 -36.77
N PHE A 14 56.08 -72.07 -35.98
CA PHE A 14 56.05 -71.83 -34.52
C PHE A 14 54.60 -71.45 -34.14
N PHE A 15 54.14 -71.71 -32.91
CA PHE A 15 52.78 -71.37 -32.46
C PHE A 15 52.65 -69.88 -32.08
N VAL A 16 51.80 -69.10 -32.76
CA VAL A 16 51.13 -67.92 -32.17
C VAL A 16 49.73 -67.72 -32.78
N THR A 17 48.68 -67.96 -32.00
CA THR A 17 47.32 -67.46 -32.25
C THR A 17 46.87 -66.59 -31.07
N GLY A 18 46.51 -65.34 -31.34
CA GLY A 18 45.85 -64.45 -30.37
C GLY A 18 46.61 -63.18 -29.97
N SER A 19 46.50 -62.11 -30.77
CA SER A 19 46.82 -60.73 -30.34
C SER A 19 46.17 -59.67 -31.24
N LEU A 20 44.82 -59.56 -31.23
CA LEU A 20 44.10 -58.55 -32.04
C LEU A 20 42.87 -57.90 -31.35
N SER A 21 42.37 -58.43 -30.24
CA SER A 21 41.18 -57.90 -29.54
C SER A 21 41.50 -56.86 -28.46
N SER A 22 42.65 -56.97 -27.80
CA SER A 22 43.04 -56.16 -26.63
C SER A 22 43.27 -54.67 -26.93
N LEU A 23 43.79 -54.34 -28.12
CA LEU A 23 44.09 -52.97 -28.53
C LEU A 23 42.81 -52.15 -28.79
N LYS A 24 41.90 -52.66 -29.64
CA LYS A 24 40.68 -51.94 -30.04
C LYS A 24 39.76 -51.61 -28.85
N LEU A 25 39.63 -52.52 -27.89
CA LEU A 25 38.87 -52.27 -26.66
C LEU A 25 39.49 -51.15 -25.81
N ARG A 26 40.83 -51.13 -25.69
CA ARG A 26 41.55 -50.16 -24.84
C ARG A 26 41.51 -48.74 -25.41
N ASP A 27 41.47 -48.59 -26.72
CA ASP A 27 41.32 -47.27 -27.36
C ASP A 27 39.85 -46.82 -27.42
N GLY A 28 38.89 -47.74 -27.65
CA GLY A 28 37.47 -47.43 -27.50
C GLY A 28 37.10 -46.92 -26.10
N LEU A 29 37.71 -47.49 -25.06
CA LEU A 29 37.53 -47.04 -23.68
C LEU A 29 38.00 -45.59 -23.44
N LYS A 30 39.08 -45.14 -24.12
CA LYS A 30 39.56 -43.75 -24.05
C LYS A 30 38.57 -42.77 -24.69
N PHE A 31 37.97 -43.15 -25.83
CA PHE A 31 36.92 -42.33 -26.47
C PHE A 31 35.68 -42.21 -25.57
N ILE A 32 35.28 -43.28 -24.89
CA ILE A 32 34.18 -43.24 -23.92
C ILE A 32 34.53 -42.33 -22.74
N SER A 33 35.72 -42.44 -22.14
CA SER A 33 36.12 -41.56 -21.03
C SER A 33 36.23 -40.08 -21.43
N SER A 34 36.65 -39.81 -22.67
CA SER A 34 36.68 -38.45 -23.24
C SER A 34 35.27 -37.84 -23.34
N LEU A 35 34.28 -38.65 -23.71
CA LEU A 35 32.91 -38.19 -23.94
C LEU A 35 32.09 -38.00 -22.63
N ILE A 36 32.48 -38.65 -21.52
CA ILE A 36 31.77 -38.53 -20.24
C ILE A 36 31.78 -37.09 -19.70
N LEU A 37 32.90 -36.36 -19.81
CA LEU A 37 33.01 -34.98 -19.32
C LEU A 37 32.04 -33.99 -19.98
N PRO A 38 31.98 -33.86 -21.32
CA PRO A 38 30.98 -32.99 -21.96
C PRO A 38 29.55 -33.49 -21.76
N LEU A 39 29.32 -34.81 -21.66
CA LEU A 39 27.98 -35.37 -21.42
C LEU A 39 27.45 -34.98 -20.02
N THR A 40 28.27 -35.07 -18.97
CA THR A 40 27.85 -34.68 -17.61
C THR A 40 27.61 -33.18 -17.49
N LEU A 41 28.45 -32.34 -18.12
CA LEU A 41 28.17 -30.89 -18.21
C LEU A 41 26.84 -30.61 -18.92
N GLY A 42 26.56 -31.27 -20.04
CA GLY A 42 25.30 -31.11 -20.78
C GLY A 42 24.07 -31.45 -19.93
N VAL A 43 24.06 -32.62 -19.29
CA VAL A 43 22.96 -33.05 -18.40
C VAL A 43 22.78 -32.11 -17.20
N PHE A 44 23.88 -31.72 -16.55
CA PHE A 44 23.86 -30.82 -15.40
C PHE A 44 23.30 -29.43 -15.76
N THR A 45 23.66 -28.91 -16.94
CA THR A 45 23.17 -27.62 -17.46
C THR A 45 21.66 -27.68 -17.69
N VAL A 46 21.16 -28.72 -18.36
CA VAL A 46 19.72 -28.91 -18.64
C VAL A 46 18.89 -28.99 -17.35
N ILE A 47 19.35 -29.76 -16.34
CA ILE A 47 18.67 -29.87 -15.05
C ILE A 47 18.53 -28.50 -14.37
N ILE A 48 19.62 -27.71 -14.34
CA ILE A 48 19.61 -26.36 -13.76
C ILE A 48 18.66 -25.44 -14.51
N THR A 49 18.66 -25.44 -15.85
CA THR A 49 17.78 -24.58 -16.65
C THR A 49 16.29 -24.88 -16.40
N PHE A 50 15.90 -26.15 -16.29
CA PHE A 50 14.52 -26.50 -15.96
C PHE A 50 14.14 -26.12 -14.51
N GLN A 51 15.05 -26.31 -13.55
CA GLN A 51 14.79 -25.96 -12.15
C GLN A 51 14.67 -24.44 -11.93
N GLN A 52 15.46 -23.65 -12.66
CA GLN A 52 15.37 -22.17 -12.64
C GLN A 52 14.04 -21.64 -13.18
N HIS A 53 13.41 -22.32 -14.13
CA HIS A 53 12.20 -21.80 -14.81
C HIS A 53 11.00 -21.66 -13.86
N GLU A 54 10.75 -22.64 -13.01
CA GLU A 54 9.62 -22.58 -12.06
C GLU A 54 9.92 -21.66 -10.87
N VAL A 55 11.16 -21.62 -10.38
CA VAL A 55 11.59 -20.64 -9.36
C VAL A 55 11.43 -19.22 -9.88
N ALA A 56 11.84 -18.94 -11.13
CA ALA A 56 11.70 -17.62 -11.74
C ALA A 56 10.22 -17.20 -11.93
N LYS A 57 9.30 -18.15 -12.16
CA LYS A 57 7.85 -17.84 -12.16
C LYS A 57 7.36 -17.47 -10.75
N GLN A 58 7.67 -18.29 -9.74
CA GLN A 58 7.24 -18.05 -8.37
C GLN A 58 7.78 -16.72 -7.83
N GLN A 59 9.05 -16.43 -8.10
CA GLN A 59 9.68 -15.17 -7.70
C GLN A 59 9.02 -13.97 -8.40
N ARG A 60 8.80 -14.00 -9.72
CA ARG A 60 8.07 -12.92 -10.43
C ARG A 60 6.65 -12.66 -9.87
N GLU A 61 5.97 -13.71 -9.43
CA GLU A 61 4.63 -13.60 -8.84
C GLU A 61 4.68 -13.01 -7.41
N GLN A 62 5.69 -13.39 -6.62
CA GLN A 62 5.95 -12.79 -5.30
C GLN A 62 6.37 -11.31 -5.43
N ASP A 63 7.26 -11.00 -6.38
CA ASP A 63 7.73 -9.64 -6.68
C ASP A 63 6.56 -8.73 -7.10
N ARG A 64 5.64 -9.23 -7.95
CA ARG A 64 4.41 -8.52 -8.33
C ARG A 64 3.55 -8.19 -7.13
N ARG A 65 3.20 -9.20 -6.32
CA ARG A 65 2.35 -9.01 -5.12
C ARG A 65 2.97 -8.06 -4.11
N SER A 66 4.30 -8.14 -3.92
CA SER A 66 5.05 -7.21 -3.08
C SER A 66 4.98 -5.78 -3.63
N THR A 67 5.19 -5.60 -4.93
CA THR A 67 5.10 -4.29 -5.61
C THR A 67 3.68 -3.71 -5.58
N GLU A 68 2.65 -4.55 -5.73
CA GLU A 68 1.24 -4.15 -5.67
C GLU A 68 0.84 -3.71 -4.25
N LEU A 69 1.21 -4.49 -3.23
CA LEU A 69 1.02 -4.15 -1.82
C LEU A 69 1.75 -2.86 -1.43
N GLN A 70 2.98 -2.66 -1.91
CA GLN A 70 3.74 -1.42 -1.70
C GLN A 70 3.03 -0.22 -2.34
N ARG A 71 2.56 -0.33 -3.59
CA ARG A 71 1.80 0.74 -4.27
C ARG A 71 0.48 1.07 -3.57
N GLU A 72 -0.19 0.07 -2.98
CA GLU A 72 -1.40 0.30 -2.19
C GLU A 72 -1.08 1.03 -0.88
N GLN A 73 -0.04 0.59 -0.16
CA GLN A 73 0.44 1.26 1.05
C GLN A 73 0.90 2.71 0.77
N GLU A 74 1.64 2.95 -0.31
CA GLU A 74 2.05 4.29 -0.75
C GLU A 74 0.85 5.18 -1.06
N ARG A 75 -0.17 4.67 -1.78
CA ARG A 75 -1.41 5.41 -2.06
C ARG A 75 -2.14 5.79 -0.77
N ASN A 76 -2.32 4.84 0.13
CA ASN A 76 -3.05 5.05 1.39
C ASN A 76 -2.29 6.03 2.31
N LEU A 77 -0.96 5.92 2.39
CA LEU A 77 -0.12 6.88 3.11
C LEU A 77 -0.13 8.27 2.48
N ASN A 78 -0.22 8.38 1.15
CA ASN A 78 -0.28 9.66 0.46
C ASN A 78 -1.64 10.35 0.61
N ASP A 79 -2.75 9.61 0.57
CA ASP A 79 -4.09 10.11 0.85
C ASP A 79 -4.23 10.60 2.31
N GLU A 80 -3.73 9.82 3.27
CA GLU A 80 -3.73 10.21 4.69
C GLU A 80 -2.83 11.42 4.98
N ARG A 81 -1.69 11.56 4.28
CA ARG A 81 -0.88 12.79 4.31
C ARG A 81 -1.64 13.97 3.72
N TYR A 82 -2.22 13.82 2.53
CA TYR A 82 -2.99 14.87 1.86
C TYR A 82 -4.16 15.38 2.73
N LYS A 83 -4.89 14.48 3.41
CA LYS A 83 -5.96 14.86 4.36
C LYS A 83 -5.43 15.58 5.61
N ASN A 84 -4.26 15.18 6.13
CA ASN A 84 -3.59 15.93 7.21
C ASN A 84 -3.16 17.32 6.75
N ASP A 85 -2.49 17.43 5.60
CA ASP A 85 -2.03 18.71 5.03
C ASP A 85 -3.21 19.67 4.77
N ARG A 86 -4.37 19.13 4.34
CA ARG A 86 -5.62 19.88 4.19
C ARG A 86 -6.16 20.40 5.52
N LEU A 87 -6.16 19.58 6.57
CA LEU A 87 -6.55 20.00 7.93
C LEU A 87 -5.59 21.07 8.47
N ASP A 88 -4.29 20.84 8.44
CA ASP A 88 -3.28 21.76 8.99
C ASP A 88 -3.25 23.09 8.24
N SER A 89 -3.43 23.06 6.91
CA SER A 89 -3.60 24.27 6.11
C SER A 89 -4.85 25.05 6.51
N TYR A 90 -6.00 24.38 6.68
CA TYR A 90 -7.23 25.02 7.15
C TYR A 90 -7.05 25.65 8.55
N ILE A 91 -6.49 24.92 9.52
CA ILE A 91 -6.25 25.44 10.87
C ILE A 91 -5.32 26.66 10.84
N LYS A 92 -4.28 26.64 9.99
CA LYS A 92 -3.35 27.76 9.79
C LYS A 92 -3.98 28.97 9.11
N GLU A 93 -4.87 28.77 8.14
CA GLU A 93 -5.63 29.85 7.50
C GLU A 93 -6.64 30.48 8.46
N MET A 94 -7.39 29.66 9.19
CA MET A 94 -8.38 30.15 10.17
C MET A 94 -7.72 30.79 11.39
N GLY A 95 -6.57 30.29 11.83
CA GLY A 95 -5.74 30.93 12.86
C GLY A 95 -5.31 32.34 12.48
N LYS A 96 -4.89 32.56 11.22
CA LYS A 96 -4.60 33.91 10.69
C LYS A 96 -5.83 34.81 10.60
N LEU A 97 -7.01 34.24 10.33
CA LEU A 97 -8.26 35.01 10.35
C LEU A 97 -8.66 35.40 11.78
N LEU A 98 -8.44 34.53 12.78
CA LEU A 98 -8.62 34.89 14.20
C LEU A 98 -7.63 35.99 14.62
N GLU A 99 -6.34 35.82 14.32
CA GLU A 99 -5.25 36.77 14.62
C GLU A 99 -5.51 38.16 14.02
N LYS A 100 -5.96 38.22 12.76
CA LYS A 100 -6.28 39.49 12.08
C LYS A 100 -7.52 40.20 12.65
N HIS A 101 -8.40 39.48 13.36
CA HIS A 101 -9.71 39.94 13.78
C HIS A 101 -9.91 39.78 15.30
N ASP A 102 -8.86 40.00 16.10
CA ASP A 102 -8.87 40.03 17.57
C ASP A 102 -9.53 38.81 18.24
N GLY A 103 -9.42 37.64 17.60
CA GLY A 103 -10.00 36.37 18.06
C GLY A 103 -11.45 36.12 17.63
N SER A 104 -12.07 36.98 16.82
CA SER A 104 -13.42 36.79 16.27
C SER A 104 -13.45 37.03 14.75
N ILE A 105 -13.43 35.94 13.97
CA ILE A 105 -13.49 35.99 12.49
C ILE A 105 -14.81 36.62 12.01
N ILE A 106 -15.82 36.59 12.88
CA ILE A 106 -17.21 36.96 12.64
C ILE A 106 -17.44 38.47 12.91
N SER A 107 -16.39 39.18 13.35
CA SER A 107 -16.34 40.66 13.48
C SER A 107 -16.52 41.43 12.16
N SER A 108 -16.48 40.74 11.01
CA SER A 108 -16.74 41.35 9.71
C SER A 108 -17.48 40.39 8.77
N ASP A 109 -18.39 40.90 7.95
CA ASP A 109 -19.18 40.09 7.01
C ASP A 109 -18.26 39.39 5.96
N VAL A 110 -17.17 40.05 5.56
CA VAL A 110 -16.16 39.47 4.65
C VAL A 110 -15.38 38.34 5.31
N GLY A 111 -14.94 38.52 6.57
CA GLY A 111 -14.28 37.47 7.36
C GLY A 111 -15.21 36.27 7.58
N THR A 112 -16.46 36.53 7.97
CA THR A 112 -17.53 35.53 8.14
C THR A 112 -17.76 34.73 6.85
N THR A 113 -17.90 35.42 5.71
CA THR A 113 -18.15 34.76 4.41
C THR A 113 -16.98 33.89 3.99
N LEU A 114 -15.74 34.38 4.14
CA LEU A 114 -14.53 33.62 3.82
C LEU A 114 -14.36 32.40 4.74
N ALA A 115 -14.61 32.56 6.05
CA ALA A 115 -14.61 31.49 7.04
C ALA A 115 -15.64 30.41 6.71
N ARG A 116 -16.88 30.80 6.40
CA ARG A 116 -17.97 29.90 6.01
C ARG A 116 -17.60 29.09 4.77
N VAL A 117 -17.17 29.76 3.70
CA VAL A 117 -16.77 29.09 2.45
C VAL A 117 -15.60 28.13 2.66
N LYS A 118 -14.57 28.51 3.43
CA LYS A 118 -13.45 27.61 3.77
C LYS A 118 -13.91 26.41 4.61
N THR A 119 -14.78 26.63 5.59
CA THR A 119 -15.26 25.59 6.51
C THR A 119 -16.16 24.57 5.81
N LEU A 120 -17.10 25.03 4.98
CA LEU A 120 -17.94 24.16 4.14
C LEU A 120 -17.10 23.38 3.11
N ASN A 121 -16.05 23.98 2.57
CA ASN A 121 -15.18 23.31 1.60
C ASN A 121 -14.27 22.25 2.25
N ILE A 122 -13.80 22.45 3.49
CA ILE A 122 -12.95 21.46 4.17
C ILE A 122 -13.75 20.25 4.67
N PHE A 123 -15.00 20.43 5.14
CA PHE A 123 -15.86 19.31 5.56
C PHE A 123 -16.11 18.29 4.43
N ARG A 124 -16.24 18.75 3.18
CA ARG A 124 -16.39 17.87 2.00
C ARG A 124 -15.11 17.11 1.60
N GLN A 125 -13.96 17.44 2.19
CA GLN A 125 -12.64 16.87 1.85
C GLN A 125 -12.02 16.04 2.97
N LEU A 126 -12.53 16.18 4.20
CA LEU A 126 -12.03 15.46 5.37
C LEU A 126 -12.92 14.26 5.70
N ASP A 127 -12.29 13.18 6.16
CA ASP A 127 -12.98 12.10 6.85
C ASP A 127 -13.63 12.59 8.18
N PRO A 128 -14.53 11.79 8.78
CA PRO A 128 -15.23 12.19 9.99
C PRO A 128 -14.29 12.50 11.17
N GLN A 129 -13.18 11.77 11.33
CA GLN A 129 -12.25 11.96 12.46
C GLN A 129 -11.51 13.29 12.35
N ARG A 130 -11.11 13.71 11.15
CA ARG A 130 -10.51 15.03 10.91
C ARG A 130 -11.54 16.15 10.97
N THR A 131 -12.77 15.91 10.52
CA THR A 131 -13.92 16.84 10.66
C THR A 131 -14.23 17.16 12.14
N VAL A 132 -14.19 16.18 13.05
CA VAL A 132 -14.31 16.42 14.50
C VAL A 132 -13.24 17.41 15.01
N ARG A 133 -12.01 17.38 14.47
CA ARG A 133 -10.93 18.31 14.84
C ARG A 133 -11.22 19.75 14.38
N VAL A 134 -11.81 19.92 13.19
CA VAL A 134 -12.26 21.24 12.69
C VAL A 134 -13.35 21.83 13.60
N ILE A 135 -14.40 21.05 13.90
CA ILE A 135 -15.50 21.49 14.78
C ILE A 135 -14.97 21.84 16.16
N ARG A 136 -14.08 21.01 16.72
CA ARG A 136 -13.40 21.27 18.00
C ARG A 136 -12.63 22.59 17.97
N PHE A 137 -11.80 22.83 16.95
CA PHE A 137 -11.02 24.06 16.84
C PHE A 137 -11.93 25.30 16.78
N LEU A 138 -12.98 25.28 15.97
CA LEU A 138 -13.93 26.38 15.86
C LEU A 138 -14.69 26.62 17.17
N TYR A 139 -15.05 25.56 17.90
CA TYR A 139 -15.67 25.64 19.22
C TYR A 139 -14.68 26.19 20.28
N GLU A 140 -13.45 25.70 20.34
CA GLU A 140 -12.43 26.18 21.30
C GLU A 140 -12.03 27.64 21.01
N ALA A 141 -12.12 28.07 19.74
CA ALA A 141 -12.02 29.48 19.32
C ALA A 141 -13.33 30.28 19.49
N LYS A 142 -14.36 29.74 20.14
CA LYS A 142 -15.70 30.34 20.38
C LYS A 142 -16.53 30.70 19.13
N GLN A 143 -16.10 30.33 17.93
CA GLN A 143 -16.79 30.66 16.68
C GLN A 143 -18.12 29.87 16.50
N LEU A 144 -18.28 28.79 17.26
CA LEU A 144 -19.51 27.95 17.34
C LEU A 144 -20.13 27.95 18.75
N THR A 145 -19.78 28.93 19.59
CA THR A 145 -20.28 29.01 20.97
C THR A 145 -21.27 30.15 21.08
N ASP A 146 -22.53 29.83 21.39
CA ASP A 146 -23.55 30.86 21.57
C ASP A 146 -23.21 31.74 22.79
N THR A 147 -23.05 33.03 22.54
CA THR A 147 -22.76 34.07 23.53
C THR A 147 -23.46 35.35 23.08
N GLN A 148 -24.10 36.07 24.02
CA GLN A 148 -25.03 37.16 23.71
C GLN A 148 -24.44 38.35 22.93
N GLU A 149 -23.12 38.40 22.78
CA GLU A 149 -22.37 39.47 22.10
C GLU A 149 -21.78 39.05 20.75
N ASN A 150 -21.76 37.75 20.41
CA ASN A 150 -21.17 37.26 19.16
C ASN A 150 -22.21 36.65 18.22
N ARG A 151 -22.16 37.07 16.95
CA ARG A 151 -22.70 36.28 15.84
C ARG A 151 -21.97 34.94 15.77
N LEU A 152 -22.67 33.87 15.41
CA LEU A 152 -22.10 32.54 15.19
C LEU A 152 -21.58 32.37 13.75
N LEU A 153 -20.61 31.48 13.56
CA LEU A 153 -20.20 31.05 12.22
C LEU A 153 -21.29 30.14 11.64
N ASP A 154 -22.06 30.66 10.70
CA ASP A 154 -23.12 29.90 10.04
C ASP A 154 -22.56 28.67 9.30
N LEU A 155 -22.92 27.48 9.80
CA LEU A 155 -22.61 26.20 9.17
C LEU A 155 -23.80 25.63 8.39
N SER A 156 -24.83 26.43 8.06
CA SER A 156 -25.88 25.98 7.15
C SER A 156 -25.29 25.45 5.84
N THR A 157 -25.93 24.45 5.25
CA THR A 157 -25.42 23.69 4.08
C THR A 157 -24.11 22.91 4.31
N ALA A 158 -23.67 22.73 5.56
CA ALA A 158 -22.65 21.74 5.90
C ALA A 158 -23.25 20.33 5.84
N GLU A 159 -22.73 19.53 4.92
CA GLU A 159 -22.91 18.07 4.85
C GLU A 159 -21.88 17.41 5.77
N LEU A 160 -22.34 16.74 6.83
CA LEU A 160 -21.49 15.95 7.73
C LEU A 160 -21.93 14.49 7.76
N PHE A 161 -20.97 13.57 7.78
CA PHE A 161 -21.17 12.12 7.79
C PHE A 161 -20.40 11.50 8.97
N ASP A 162 -20.98 10.51 9.66
CA ASP A 162 -20.34 9.66 10.69
C ASP A 162 -19.50 10.37 11.79
N VAL A 163 -19.91 11.57 12.21
CA VAL A 163 -19.14 12.43 13.14
C VAL A 163 -19.29 11.99 14.61
N ASP A 164 -18.35 11.14 15.06
CA ASP A 164 -18.29 10.60 16.43
C ASP A 164 -17.43 11.45 17.39
N PHE A 165 -18.07 12.02 18.42
CA PHE A 165 -17.39 12.82 19.44
C PHE A 165 -16.86 12.00 20.62
N ARG A 166 -17.21 10.71 20.78
CA ARG A 166 -16.82 9.87 21.94
C ARG A 166 -15.32 9.82 22.20
N ASN A 167 -14.53 9.70 21.13
CA ASN A 167 -13.07 9.64 21.19
C ASN A 167 -12.40 11.02 21.03
N SER A 168 -13.18 12.09 20.87
CA SER A 168 -12.64 13.44 21.02
C SER A 168 -12.33 13.67 22.50
N SER A 169 -11.12 14.15 22.83
CA SER A 169 -10.74 14.45 24.22
C SER A 169 -11.41 15.71 24.78
N ILE A 170 -12.56 16.09 24.22
CA ILE A 170 -13.38 17.21 24.69
C ILE A 170 -14.13 16.71 25.92
N ASN A 171 -13.86 17.30 27.08
CA ASN A 171 -14.66 17.04 28.27
C ASN A 171 -16.12 17.37 27.96
N LYS A 172 -17.03 16.39 28.10
CA LYS A 172 -18.47 16.53 27.79
C LYS A 172 -19.06 17.85 28.31
N LYS A 173 -18.69 18.24 29.54
CA LYS A 173 -19.09 19.49 30.22
C LYS A 173 -18.64 20.81 29.54
N LYS A 174 -18.03 20.75 28.35
CA LYS A 174 -17.78 21.91 27.49
C LYS A 174 -18.77 22.01 26.33
N LEU A 175 -19.32 20.90 25.85
CA LEU A 175 -20.12 20.89 24.62
C LEU A 175 -21.53 21.45 24.79
N ASN A 176 -21.95 21.73 26.04
CA ASN A 176 -23.22 22.32 26.45
C ASN A 176 -23.64 23.63 25.73
N ASN A 177 -22.68 24.33 25.09
CA ASN A 177 -22.91 25.57 24.36
C ASN A 177 -22.54 25.47 22.87
N LEU A 178 -22.39 24.26 22.31
CA LEU A 178 -22.04 24.05 20.91
C LEU A 178 -23.26 24.28 20.01
N SER A 179 -23.23 25.33 19.19
CA SER A 179 -24.26 25.58 18.19
C SER A 179 -23.88 25.00 16.83
N LEU A 180 -24.61 23.95 16.41
CA LEU A 180 -24.58 23.37 15.06
C LEU A 180 -25.87 23.67 14.28
N THR A 181 -26.47 24.84 14.54
CA THR A 181 -27.77 25.24 14.00
C THR A 181 -27.75 25.28 12.46
N SER A 182 -28.86 24.92 11.82
CA SER A 182 -29.07 24.93 10.35
C SER A 182 -28.23 23.95 9.53
N MET A 183 -27.46 23.05 10.17
CA MET A 183 -26.72 21.98 9.50
C MET A 183 -27.65 20.88 8.99
N TYR A 184 -27.26 20.18 7.91
CA TYR A 184 -28.05 19.09 7.33
C TYR A 184 -27.46 17.73 7.76
N PRO A 185 -28.11 16.98 8.69
CA PRO A 185 -27.61 15.69 9.14
C PRO A 185 -27.91 14.56 8.13
N SER A 186 -27.09 14.46 7.08
CA SER A 186 -27.13 13.35 6.13
C SER A 186 -26.34 12.15 6.65
N ASN A 187 -27.03 11.07 7.06
CA ASN A 187 -26.41 9.85 7.61
C ASN A 187 -25.41 10.16 8.77
N THR A 188 -25.83 11.01 9.71
CA THR A 188 -24.96 11.52 10.78
C THR A 188 -25.43 11.02 12.15
N THR A 189 -24.68 10.09 12.75
CA THR A 189 -24.92 9.69 14.15
C THR A 189 -24.07 10.56 15.09
N PHE A 190 -24.67 11.55 15.74
CA PHE A 190 -23.99 12.38 16.75
C PHE A 190 -23.81 11.62 18.06
N ILE A 191 -22.76 10.80 18.17
CA ILE A 191 -22.50 10.01 19.38
C ILE A 191 -21.58 10.78 20.35
N GLY A 192 -22.00 10.87 21.61
CA GLY A 192 -21.20 11.44 22.71
C GLY A 192 -21.66 12.81 23.23
N LEU A 193 -22.56 13.48 22.49
CA LEU A 193 -23.32 14.66 22.94
C LEU A 193 -24.57 14.22 23.71
N GLU A 194 -25.00 14.98 24.71
CA GLU A 194 -26.30 14.80 25.35
C GLU A 194 -27.30 15.78 24.71
N MET A 195 -28.58 15.43 24.54
CA MET A 195 -29.52 16.29 23.79
C MET A 195 -29.75 17.66 24.44
N GLY A 196 -29.47 17.79 25.75
CA GLY A 196 -29.47 19.08 26.45
C GLY A 196 -28.27 19.99 26.12
N ASP A 197 -27.27 19.50 25.37
CA ASP A 197 -26.09 20.28 24.95
C ASP A 197 -26.32 21.04 23.63
N ILE A 198 -27.41 20.77 22.91
CA ILE A 198 -27.65 21.25 21.54
C ILE A 198 -28.95 22.06 21.49
N ASN A 199 -28.86 23.37 21.77
CA ASN A 199 -30.03 24.25 21.96
C ASN A 199 -30.99 24.39 20.75
N SER A 200 -30.62 23.91 19.54
CA SER A 200 -31.41 24.10 18.31
C SER A 200 -31.28 22.95 17.29
N LEU A 201 -31.48 21.68 17.71
CA LEU A 201 -31.58 20.57 16.76
C LEU A 201 -33.05 20.31 16.35
N VAL A 202 -33.45 20.83 15.18
CA VAL A 202 -34.73 20.43 14.54
C VAL A 202 -34.55 19.04 13.95
N LEU A 203 -34.81 18.03 14.78
CA LEU A 203 -34.72 16.61 14.42
C LEU A 203 -35.83 16.21 13.43
N ILE A 204 -35.57 16.40 12.13
CA ILE A 204 -36.27 15.67 11.07
C ILE A 204 -35.73 14.25 11.04
N LEU A 205 -36.29 13.38 11.89
CA LEU A 205 -36.03 11.94 11.87
C LEU A 205 -36.72 11.32 10.64
N THR A 206 -36.00 11.19 9.53
CA THR A 206 -36.39 10.26 8.46
C THR A 206 -35.83 8.88 8.74
N SER A 207 -36.74 7.92 8.90
CA SER A 207 -36.52 6.47 8.95
C SER A 207 -35.94 5.92 7.65
#